data_AF-A0A3A9B7J9-F1
#
_entry.id   AF-A0A3A9B7J9-F1
#
_cell.length_a   1.000
_cell.length_b   1.000
_cell.length_c   1.000
_cell.angle_alpha   90.00
_cell.angle_beta   90.00
_cell.angle_gamma   90.00
#
_symmetry.space_group_name_H-M   'P 1'
#
loop_
_entity.id
_entity.type
_entity.pdbx_description
1 polymer ?
#
loop_
_entity_poly.entity_id
_entity_poly.type
_entity_poly.pdbx_seq_one_letter_code
_entity_poly.pdbx_strand_id
1 'polypeptide(L)'
;MTFYNGTEGEEDKILRLSDSFRSDAEAYEPDIEVKVRMLNINYGKNKELMDACRPLAEYAWVVEQIRGNREAGMEIGDAVDKAINDMPLDYAIRMFLIGNRAEVKDMCITEYNEAETMKMFKEEGRKEGNISTLYGLYSDGDITLEKAAVKAGMSEQAFLEVAKKIVGI
;
A
#
# COMPACT_ATOMS: atom_id res chain seq x y z
N MET A 1 9.41 -4.09 -18.21
CA MET A 1 8.60 -5.01 -17.37
C MET A 1 8.92 -4.70 -15.93
N THR A 2 7.94 -4.75 -15.03
CA THR A 2 8.13 -4.54 -13.59
C THR A 2 7.38 -5.62 -12.79
N PHE A 3 7.81 -5.86 -11.55
CA PHE A 3 7.14 -6.80 -10.65
C PHE A 3 6.29 -6.06 -9.62
N TYR A 4 5.17 -6.68 -9.26
CA TYR A 4 4.26 -6.20 -8.24
C TYR A 4 4.14 -7.24 -7.12
N ASN A 5 4.38 -6.81 -5.89
CA ASN A 5 4.34 -7.63 -4.67
C ASN A 5 3.43 -7.02 -3.59
N GLY A 6 2.41 -6.26 -3.99
CA GLY A 6 1.37 -5.78 -3.06
C GLY A 6 0.25 -6.82 -2.88
N THR A 7 -0.67 -6.58 -1.95
CA THR A 7 -1.76 -7.51 -1.61
C THR A 7 -2.98 -7.45 -2.54
N GLU A 8 -2.99 -6.49 -3.48
CA GLU A 8 -4.13 -6.23 -4.37
C GLU A 8 -3.75 -6.49 -5.83
N GLY A 9 -4.71 -6.43 -6.75
CA GLY A 9 -4.42 -6.35 -8.18
C GLY A 9 -4.43 -7.66 -8.97
N GLU A 10 -4.44 -7.48 -10.29
CA GLU A 10 -4.57 -8.53 -11.30
C GLU A 10 -3.25 -9.29 -11.51
N GLU A 11 -3.30 -10.42 -12.21
CA GLU A 11 -2.10 -11.21 -12.52
C GLU A 11 -1.12 -10.47 -13.43
N ASP A 12 -1.65 -9.76 -14.42
CA ASP A 12 -0.87 -9.01 -15.40
C ASP A 12 -1.62 -7.73 -15.75
N LYS A 13 -0.91 -6.60 -15.73
CA LYS A 13 -1.47 -5.30 -16.08
C LYS A 13 -0.47 -4.47 -16.89
N ILE A 14 -0.95 -3.78 -17.92
CA ILE A 14 -0.16 -2.76 -18.60
C ILE A 14 -0.43 -1.42 -17.90
N LEU A 15 0.62 -0.85 -17.31
CA LEU A 15 0.60 0.51 -16.81
C LEU A 15 0.97 1.47 -17.94
N ARG A 16 0.20 2.55 -18.07
CA ARG A 16 0.44 3.63 -19.04
C ARG A 16 0.84 4.87 -18.28
N LEU A 17 1.82 5.58 -18.81
CA LEU A 17 2.28 6.81 -18.18
C LEU A 17 1.18 7.88 -18.23
N SER A 18 0.38 7.89 -19.30
CA SER A 18 -0.77 8.80 -19.46
C SER A 18 -1.81 8.68 -18.34
N ASP A 19 -2.03 7.48 -17.76
CA ASP A 19 -2.95 7.26 -16.65
C ASP A 19 -2.56 8.02 -15.36
N SER A 20 -1.31 8.51 -15.28
CA SER A 20 -0.80 9.24 -14.12
C SER A 20 -1.08 10.74 -14.17
N PHE A 21 -1.58 11.28 -15.29
CA PHE A 21 -1.87 12.70 -15.46
C PHE A 21 -3.37 12.99 -15.43
N ARG A 22 -3.74 14.18 -14.98
CA ARG A 22 -5.15 14.62 -14.97
C ARG A 22 -5.65 14.84 -16.39
N SER A 23 -6.84 14.33 -16.68
CA SER A 23 -7.54 14.49 -17.95
C SER A 23 -8.31 15.81 -18.01
N ASP A 24 -7.67 16.93 -17.68
CA ASP A 24 -8.33 18.23 -17.60
C ASP A 24 -8.15 18.96 -18.94
N ALA A 25 -9.25 19.07 -19.70
CA ALA A 25 -9.49 19.89 -20.90
C ALA A 25 -8.45 19.80 -22.04
N GLU A 26 -8.90 19.19 -23.15
CA GLU A 26 -8.13 18.86 -24.37
C GLU A 26 -7.16 17.68 -24.19
N ALA A 27 -7.73 16.47 -24.18
CA ALA A 27 -6.97 15.24 -24.32
C ALA A 27 -6.33 15.19 -25.71
N TYR A 28 -5.15 15.79 -25.86
CA TYR A 28 -4.27 15.55 -26.99
C TYR A 28 -3.79 14.10 -26.92
N GLU A 29 -3.83 13.38 -28.05
CA GLU A 29 -3.20 12.08 -28.16
C GLU A 29 -1.68 12.29 -27.96
N PRO A 30 -1.05 11.62 -26.98
CA PRO A 30 0.35 11.87 -26.68
C PRO A 30 1.23 11.37 -27.82
N ASP A 31 2.18 12.20 -28.26
CA ASP A 31 3.17 11.83 -29.28
C ASP A 31 4.06 10.63 -28.84
N ILE A 32 4.19 10.43 -27.52
CA ILE A 32 4.94 9.34 -26.91
C ILE A 32 4.13 8.73 -25.78
N GLU A 33 3.93 7.40 -25.83
CA GLU A 33 3.28 6.63 -24.77
C GLU A 33 4.25 5.58 -24.20
N VAL A 34 4.52 5.68 -22.90
CA VAL A 34 5.37 4.72 -22.18
C VAL A 34 4.50 3.68 -21.51
N LYS A 35 4.65 2.43 -21.95
CA LYS A 35 3.92 1.29 -21.39
C LYS A 35 4.85 0.37 -20.63
N VAL A 36 4.44 -0.04 -19.44
CA VAL A 36 5.16 -1.03 -18.63
C VAL A 36 4.23 -2.19 -18.31
N ARG A 37 4.59 -3.40 -18.74
CA ARG A 37 3.93 -4.63 -18.28
C ARG A 37 4.34 -4.90 -16.83
N MET A 38 3.36 -4.97 -15.94
CA MET A 38 3.50 -5.25 -14.52
C MET A 38 2.98 -6.66 -14.25
N LEU A 39 3.82 -7.51 -13.66
CA LEU A 39 3.48 -8.89 -13.32
C LEU A 39 3.40 -9.06 -11.81
N ASN A 40 2.30 -9.65 -11.34
CA ASN A 40 2.11 -9.97 -9.94
C ASN A 40 2.91 -11.21 -9.52
N ILE A 41 3.88 -11.03 -8.61
CA ILE A 41 4.76 -12.10 -8.15
C ILE A 41 4.35 -12.72 -6.81
N ASN A 42 3.13 -12.45 -6.35
CA ASN A 42 2.60 -13.13 -5.17
C ASN A 42 2.50 -14.65 -5.38
N TYR A 43 2.54 -15.40 -4.28
CA TYR A 43 2.44 -16.85 -4.33
C TYR A 43 1.15 -17.30 -5.04
N GLY A 44 1.27 -18.24 -5.98
CA GLY A 44 0.16 -18.74 -6.78
C GLY A 44 -0.23 -17.89 -8.00
N LYS A 45 0.41 -16.73 -8.21
CA LYS A 45 0.20 -15.85 -9.38
C LYS A 45 1.27 -16.09 -10.45
N ASN A 46 0.97 -15.74 -11.70
CA ASN A 46 1.87 -15.88 -12.86
C ASN A 46 2.61 -17.23 -12.90
N LYS A 47 1.85 -18.34 -12.92
CA LYS A 47 2.40 -19.71 -12.80
C LYS A 47 3.52 -19.99 -13.80
N GLU A 48 3.35 -19.60 -15.06
CA GLU A 48 4.38 -19.79 -16.09
C GLU A 48 5.70 -19.08 -15.74
N LEU A 49 5.64 -17.88 -15.15
CA LEU A 49 6.82 -17.14 -14.69
C LEU A 49 7.48 -17.84 -13.49
N MET A 50 6.67 -18.33 -12.55
CA MET A 50 7.15 -19.06 -11.37
C MET A 50 7.80 -20.40 -11.76
N ASP A 51 7.20 -21.11 -12.69
CA ASP A 51 7.72 -22.38 -13.23
C ASP A 51 9.03 -22.16 -14.00
N ALA A 52 9.15 -21.03 -14.71
CA ALA A 52 10.36 -20.67 -15.44
C ALA A 52 11.48 -20.13 -14.53
N CYS A 53 11.16 -19.57 -13.37
CA CYS A 53 12.11 -18.92 -12.46
C CYS A 53 11.98 -19.42 -11.03
N ARG A 54 12.66 -20.54 -10.75
CA ARG A 54 12.69 -21.16 -9.42
C ARG A 54 13.01 -20.20 -8.27
N PRO A 55 14.08 -19.36 -8.32
CA PRO A 55 14.37 -18.42 -7.24
C PRO A 55 13.23 -17.43 -6.95
N LEU A 56 12.50 -17.01 -7.99
CA LEU A 56 11.37 -16.09 -7.83
C LEU A 56 10.16 -16.79 -7.20
N ALA A 57 9.92 -18.06 -7.54
CA ALA A 57 8.88 -18.87 -6.90
C ALA A 57 9.19 -19.12 -5.41
N GLU A 58 10.46 -19.40 -5.08
CA GLU A 58 10.92 -19.57 -3.70
C GLU A 58 10.78 -18.25 -2.89
N TYR A 59 11.09 -17.12 -3.52
CA TYR A 59 10.86 -15.79 -2.93
C TYR A 59 9.37 -15.55 -2.64
N ALA A 60 8.51 -15.82 -3.62
CA ALA A 60 7.06 -15.65 -3.47
C ALA A 60 6.52 -16.50 -2.30
N TRP A 61 7.04 -17.71 -2.14
CA TRP A 61 6.70 -18.58 -1.02
C TRP A 61 7.10 -17.98 0.33
N VAL A 62 8.32 -17.43 0.46
CA VAL A 62 8.78 -16.79 1.70
C VAL A 62 7.90 -15.62 2.09
N VAL A 63 7.63 -14.73 1.14
CA VAL A 63 6.79 -13.55 1.38
C VAL A 63 5.41 -13.99 1.89
N GLU A 64 4.84 -15.04 1.29
CA GLU A 64 3.56 -15.59 1.74
C GLU A 64 3.64 -16.17 3.16
N GLN A 65 4.71 -16.89 3.52
CA GLN A 65 4.91 -17.38 4.88
C GLN A 65 5.04 -16.24 5.89
N ILE A 66 5.78 -15.17 5.56
CA ILE A 66 5.91 -13.99 6.42
C ILE A 66 4.54 -13.35 6.65
N ARG A 67 3.74 -13.17 5.59
CA ARG A 67 2.38 -12.62 5.69
C ARG A 67 1.48 -13.49 6.56
N GLY A 68 1.45 -14.80 6.32
CA GLY A 68 0.66 -15.73 7.12
C GLY A 68 1.07 -15.73 8.60
N ASN A 69 2.37 -15.67 8.89
CA ASN A 69 2.87 -15.56 10.26
C ASN A 69 2.46 -14.24 10.93
N ARG A 70 2.43 -13.14 10.18
CA ARG A 70 1.92 -11.83 10.67
C ARG A 70 0.43 -11.86 10.96
N GLU A 71 -0.37 -12.45 10.07
CA GLU A 71 -1.82 -12.61 10.27
C GLU A 71 -2.14 -13.48 11.49
N ALA A 72 -1.28 -14.46 11.79
CA ALA A 72 -1.35 -15.25 13.01
C ALA A 72 -0.90 -14.49 14.29
N GLY A 73 -0.52 -13.21 14.18
CA GLY A 73 -0.19 -12.33 15.30
C GLY A 73 1.28 -12.30 15.71
N MET A 74 2.21 -12.91 14.95
CA MET A 74 3.64 -12.86 15.26
C MET A 74 4.22 -11.48 14.97
N GLU A 75 5.23 -11.05 15.72
CA GLU A 75 6.03 -9.86 15.38
C GLU A 75 6.71 -10.03 14.01
N ILE A 76 6.92 -8.95 13.25
CA ILE A 76 7.50 -9.02 11.89
C ILE A 76 8.88 -9.66 11.91
N GLY A 77 9.68 -9.37 12.93
CA GLY A 77 10.98 -9.99 13.10
C GLY A 77 10.90 -11.50 13.25
N ASP A 78 10.00 -11.99 14.11
CA ASP A 78 9.80 -13.42 14.36
C ASP A 78 9.15 -14.13 13.17
N ALA A 79 8.24 -13.44 12.48
CA ALA A 79 7.60 -13.93 11.26
C ALA A 79 8.62 -14.20 10.15
N VAL A 80 9.60 -13.29 9.98
CA VAL A 80 10.73 -13.43 9.05
C VAL A 80 11.63 -14.60 9.46
N ASP A 81 12.04 -14.66 10.73
CA ASP A 81 12.90 -15.73 11.22
C ASP A 81 12.25 -17.10 11.04
N LYS A 82 10.97 -17.21 11.38
CA LYS A 82 10.19 -18.44 11.18
C LYS A 82 10.10 -18.83 9.70
N ALA A 83 9.78 -17.90 8.81
CA ALA A 83 9.69 -18.18 7.38
C ALA A 83 11.02 -18.68 6.78
N ILE A 84 12.15 -18.09 7.18
CA ILE A 84 13.47 -18.52 6.75
C ILE A 84 13.83 -19.90 7.32
N ASN A 85 13.50 -20.17 8.59
CA ASN A 85 13.79 -21.44 9.24
C ASN A 85 12.98 -22.60 8.65
N ASP A 86 11.70 -22.36 8.34
CA ASP A 86 10.78 -23.35 7.77
C ASP A 86 10.98 -23.55 6.26
N MET A 87 11.87 -22.78 5.64
CA MET A 87 12.15 -22.90 4.22
C MET A 87 12.72 -24.28 3.87
N PRO A 88 12.19 -24.95 2.82
CA PRO A 88 12.70 -26.24 2.37
C PRO A 88 14.20 -26.21 2.09
N LEU A 89 14.89 -27.29 2.47
CA LEU A 89 16.36 -27.37 2.41
C LEU A 89 16.91 -27.28 0.98
N ASP A 90 16.13 -27.69 -0.01
CA ASP A 90 16.51 -27.68 -1.43
C ASP A 90 16.30 -26.32 -2.10
N TYR A 91 15.70 -25.33 -1.41
CA TYR A 91 15.50 -24.00 -1.98
C TYR A 91 16.84 -23.30 -2.21
N ALA A 92 17.04 -22.85 -3.44
CA ALA A 92 18.28 -22.22 -3.89
C ALA A 92 18.59 -20.92 -3.15
N ILE A 93 17.56 -20.13 -2.79
CA ILE A 93 17.75 -18.85 -2.10
C ILE A 93 17.97 -19.00 -0.58
N ARG A 94 17.75 -20.18 -0.01
CA ARG A 94 17.76 -20.41 1.44
C ARG A 94 19.07 -19.99 2.09
N MET A 95 20.19 -20.46 1.55
CA MET A 95 21.51 -20.17 2.11
C MET A 95 21.83 -18.67 2.05
N PHE A 96 21.40 -18.00 0.99
CA PHE A 96 21.57 -16.56 0.85
C PHE A 96 20.78 -15.79 1.91
N LEU A 97 19.52 -16.16 2.15
CA LEU A 97 18.68 -15.51 3.17
C LEU A 97 19.16 -15.78 4.59
N ILE A 98 19.68 -16.99 4.88
CA ILE A 98 20.29 -17.29 6.18
C ILE A 98 21.56 -16.45 6.39
N GLY A 99 22.42 -16.36 5.37
CA GLY A 99 23.65 -15.58 5.44
C GLY A 99 23.42 -14.07 5.63
N ASN A 100 22.29 -13.56 5.12
CA ASN A 100 21.91 -12.15 5.21
C ASN A 100 20.71 -11.92 6.15
N ARG A 101 20.49 -12.83 7.12
CA ARG A 101 19.28 -12.82 7.96
C ARG A 101 19.02 -11.48 8.65
N ALA A 102 20.07 -10.87 9.21
CA ALA A 102 19.94 -9.60 9.92
C ALA A 102 19.45 -8.48 8.98
N GLU A 103 20.03 -8.39 7.78
CA GLU A 103 19.66 -7.40 6.76
C GLU A 103 18.22 -7.62 6.27
N VAL A 104 17.85 -8.86 5.98
CA VAL A 104 16.49 -9.21 5.52
C VAL A 104 15.46 -8.86 6.59
N LYS A 105 15.77 -9.13 7.86
CA LYS A 105 14.91 -8.81 9.00
C LYS A 105 14.74 -7.30 9.15
N ASP A 106 15.82 -6.55 9.10
CA ASP A 106 15.80 -5.08 9.21
C ASP A 106 15.03 -4.42 8.07
N MET A 107 15.26 -4.87 6.83
CA MET A 107 14.49 -4.44 5.66
C MET A 107 12.99 -4.67 5.87
N CYS A 108 12.58 -5.89 6.23
CA CYS A 108 11.17 -6.22 6.41
C CYS A 108 10.51 -5.43 7.57
N ILE A 109 11.23 -5.21 8.67
CA ILE A 109 10.74 -4.35 9.77
C ILE A 109 10.51 -2.93 9.28
N THR A 110 11.47 -2.38 8.54
CA THR A 110 11.43 -1.01 8.04
C THR A 110 10.29 -0.81 7.06
N GLU A 111 10.19 -1.64 6.02
CA GLU A 111 9.10 -1.58 5.03
C GLU A 111 7.72 -1.71 5.67
N TYR A 112 7.59 -2.59 6.67
CA TYR A 112 6.33 -2.80 7.37
C TYR A 112 5.91 -1.56 8.18
N ASN A 113 6.83 -0.98 8.94
CA ASN A 113 6.58 0.23 9.72
C ASN A 113 6.24 1.43 8.81
N GLU A 114 6.91 1.56 7.66
CA GLU A 114 6.60 2.57 6.65
C GLU A 114 5.19 2.39 6.08
N ALA A 115 4.80 1.15 5.75
CA ALA A 115 3.47 0.85 5.25
C ALA A 115 2.36 1.17 6.26
N GLU A 116 2.55 0.84 7.54
CA GLU A 116 1.62 1.23 8.61
C GLU A 116 1.53 2.75 8.78
N THR A 117 2.67 3.43 8.78
CA THR A 117 2.75 4.89 8.89
C THR A 117 2.03 5.57 7.72
N MET A 118 2.25 5.09 6.50
CA MET A 118 1.59 5.60 5.30
C MET A 118 0.07 5.38 5.34
N LYS A 119 -0.40 4.23 5.85
CA LYS A 119 -1.83 3.98 6.05
C LYS A 119 -2.44 4.98 7.03
N MET A 120 -1.78 5.24 8.16
CA MET A 120 -2.22 6.24 9.13
C MET A 120 -2.34 7.62 8.50
N PHE A 121 -1.32 8.08 7.78
CA PHE A 121 -1.36 9.38 7.09
C PHE A 121 -2.46 9.45 6.03
N LYS A 122 -2.69 8.37 5.28
CA LYS A 122 -3.77 8.31 4.29
C LYS A 122 -5.15 8.42 4.95
N GLU A 123 -5.36 7.75 6.07
CA GLU A 123 -6.61 7.83 6.82
C GLU A 123 -6.83 9.20 7.46
N GLU A 124 -5.77 9.80 8.01
CA GLU A 124 -5.79 11.15 8.56
C GLU A 124 -6.11 12.18 7.47
N GLY A 125 -5.37 12.17 6.35
CA GLY A 125 -5.63 13.05 5.23
C GLY A 125 -7.03 12.88 4.63
N ARG A 126 -7.58 11.67 4.63
CA ARG A 126 -8.99 11.44 4.23
C ARG A 126 -9.98 12.07 5.21
N LYS A 127 -9.73 11.96 6.52
CA LYS A 127 -10.56 12.61 7.55
C LYS A 127 -10.48 14.13 7.43
N GLU A 128 -9.27 14.68 7.27
CA GLU A 128 -9.05 16.11 7.09
C GLU A 128 -9.74 16.64 5.83
N GLY A 129 -9.61 15.94 4.69
CA GLY A 129 -10.29 16.32 3.45
C GLY A 129 -11.82 16.32 3.58
N ASN A 130 -12.39 15.35 4.31
CA ASN A 130 -13.82 15.32 4.60
C ASN A 130 -14.24 16.51 5.49
N ILE A 131 -13.48 16.82 6.53
CA ILE A 131 -13.75 17.97 7.42
C ILE A 131 -13.65 19.29 6.65
N SER A 132 -12.61 19.47 5.84
CA SER A 132 -12.42 20.64 4.99
C SER A 132 -13.60 20.84 4.02
N THR A 133 -14.07 19.75 3.39
CA THR A 133 -15.25 19.78 2.52
C THR A 133 -16.53 20.19 3.27
N LEU A 134 -16.77 19.60 4.45
CA LEU A 134 -17.92 19.94 5.28
C LEU A 134 -17.86 21.39 5.77
N TYR A 135 -16.67 21.92 6.07
CA TYR A 135 -16.49 23.30 6.47
C TYR A 135 -16.73 24.29 5.33
N GLY A 136 -16.30 23.96 4.10
CA GLY A 136 -16.62 24.72 2.91
C GLY A 136 -18.13 24.84 2.71
N LEU A 137 -18.85 23.71 2.70
CA LEU A 137 -20.31 23.69 2.57
C LEU A 137 -21.04 24.48 3.67
N TYR A 138 -20.51 24.44 4.90
CA TYR A 138 -21.04 25.25 6.00
C TYR A 138 -20.79 26.74 5.77
N SER A 139 -19.58 27.11 5.35
CA SER A 139 -19.16 28.49 5.10
C SER A 139 -19.91 29.12 3.92
N ASP A 140 -20.23 28.30 2.91
CA ASP A 140 -21.03 28.68 1.74
C ASP A 140 -22.54 28.75 2.06
N GLY A 141 -22.96 28.25 3.23
CA GLY A 141 -24.35 28.26 3.69
C GLY A 141 -25.21 27.10 3.17
N ASP A 142 -24.61 26.12 2.48
CA ASP A 142 -25.30 24.94 1.93
C ASP A 142 -25.76 23.96 3.02
N ILE A 143 -25.06 23.93 4.15
CA ILE A 143 -25.41 23.11 5.31
C ILE A 143 -25.29 23.90 6.62
N THR A 144 -26.06 23.48 7.63
CA THR A 144 -25.93 24.02 8.99
C THR A 144 -24.71 23.45 9.71
N LEU A 145 -24.22 24.20 10.71
CA LEU A 145 -23.12 23.76 11.57
C LEU A 145 -23.41 22.40 12.24
N GLU A 146 -24.63 22.25 12.77
CA GLU A 146 -25.11 21.00 13.38
C GLU A 146 -24.98 19.82 12.40
N LYS A 147 -25.42 20.01 11.15
CA LYS A 147 -25.38 18.96 10.11
C LYS A 147 -23.96 18.61 9.69
N ALA A 148 -23.06 19.60 9.64
CA ALA A 148 -21.64 19.38 9.38
C ALA A 148 -20.97 18.59 10.52
N ALA A 149 -21.21 18.99 11.77
CA ALA A 149 -20.66 18.35 12.96
C ALA A 149 -21.15 16.90 13.13
N VAL A 150 -22.44 16.63 12.93
CA VAL A 150 -23.02 15.28 12.96
C VAL A 150 -22.39 14.39 11.88
N LYS A 151 -22.21 14.89 10.65
CA LYS A 151 -21.56 14.14 9.55
C LYS A 151 -20.07 13.88 9.81
N ALA A 152 -19.40 14.78 10.52
CA ALA A 152 -18.02 14.60 10.95
C ALA A 152 -17.89 13.69 12.20
N GLY A 153 -19.01 13.35 12.86
CA GLY A 153 -19.03 12.49 14.04
C GLY A 153 -18.48 13.16 15.31
N MET A 154 -18.62 14.48 15.42
CA MET A 154 -18.05 15.27 16.52
C MET A 154 -19.01 16.39 16.96
N SER A 155 -18.73 17.05 18.09
CA SER A 155 -19.53 18.20 18.53
C SER A 155 -19.28 19.42 17.64
N GLU A 156 -20.23 20.36 17.61
CA GLU A 156 -20.09 21.59 16.82
C GLU A 156 -18.84 22.39 17.18
N GLN A 157 -18.52 22.46 18.48
CA GLN A 157 -17.35 23.15 18.98
C GLN A 157 -16.05 22.48 18.52
N ALA A 158 -15.97 21.15 18.61
CA ALA A 158 -14.82 20.38 18.15
C ALA A 158 -14.65 20.46 16.62
N PHE A 159 -15.77 20.42 15.87
CA PHE A 159 -15.77 20.57 14.42
C PHE A 159 -15.15 21.91 13.99
N LEU A 160 -15.57 23.02 14.61
CA LEU A 160 -15.03 24.34 14.29
C LEU A 160 -13.55 24.48 14.64
N GLU A 161 -13.10 23.95 15.79
CA GLU A 161 -11.67 23.98 16.14
C GLU A 161 -10.82 23.19 15.13
N VAL A 162 -11.22 21.97 14.81
CA VAL A 162 -10.47 21.11 13.89
C VAL A 162 -10.49 21.67 12.47
N ALA A 163 -11.64 22.14 12.00
CA ALA A 163 -11.76 22.74 10.67
C ALA A 163 -10.88 24.01 10.53
N LYS A 164 -10.87 24.90 11.53
CA LYS A 164 -10.02 26.09 11.53
C LYS A 164 -8.53 25.74 11.48
N LYS A 165 -8.12 24.74 12.26
CA LYS A 165 -6.73 24.24 12.24
C LYS A 165 -6.34 23.67 10.88
N ILE A 166 -7.23 22.93 10.21
CA ILE A 166 -6.99 22.33 8.89
C ILE A 166 -6.93 23.40 7.78
N VAL A 167 -7.82 24.39 7.81
CA VAL A 167 -7.91 25.44 6.79
C VAL A 167 -6.89 26.57 7.03
N GLY A 168 -6.22 26.58 8.20
CA GLY A 168 -5.17 27.53 8.54
C GLY A 168 -5.68 28.91 8.96
N ILE A 169 -6.83 28.96 9.64
CA ILE A 169 -7.52 30.19 10.09
C ILE A 169 -7.60 30.25 11.62
#